data_AF-A0A8X6I2F8-F1
#
_entry.id   AF-A0A8X6I2F8-F1
#
_cell.length_a   1.000
_cell.length_b   1.000
_cell.length_c   1.000
_cell.angle_alpha   90.00
_cell.angle_beta   90.00
_cell.angle_gamma   90.00
#
_symmetry.space_group_name_H-M   'P 1'
#
loop_
_entity.id
_entity.type
_entity.pdbx_description
1 polymer ?
#
loop_
_entity_poly.entity_id
_entity_poly.type
_entity_poly.pdbx_seq_one_letter_code
_entity_poly.pdbx_strand_id
1 'polypeptide(L)'
;MQGYNDKKQVEAVLKDTQKEVRLFYLPHHAVKKITNEEIKWRIVFDSSSHSPGHPSLNNAFEAGPNLLPDILAMLLRFRLSKIAITSDGS
;
A
#
# COMPACT_ATOMS: atom_id res chain seq x y z
N MET A 1 -15.39 1.61 -2.50
CA MET A 1 -14.98 1.93 -3.88
C MET A 1 -15.06 3.43 -4.21
N GLN A 2 -16.18 4.12 -3.97
CA GLN A 2 -16.37 5.51 -4.46
C GLN A 2 -15.20 6.47 -4.15
N GLY A 3 -14.68 6.48 -2.91
CA GLY A 3 -13.54 7.35 -2.56
C GLY A 3 -12.24 7.06 -3.33
N TYR A 4 -12.07 5.88 -3.92
CA TYR A 4 -10.93 5.58 -4.82
C TYR A 4 -11.17 6.13 -6.24
N ASN A 5 -12.42 6.09 -6.71
CA ASN A 5 -12.81 6.71 -7.99
C ASN A 5 -12.63 8.23 -7.92
N ASP A 6 -13.09 8.85 -6.84
CA ASP A 6 -13.02 10.31 -6.65
C ASP A 6 -11.57 10.81 -6.63
N LYS A 7 -10.66 9.99 -6.08
CA LYS A 7 -9.21 10.25 -6.05
C LYS A 7 -8.47 9.83 -7.34
N LYS A 8 -9.17 9.31 -8.34
CA LYS A 8 -8.58 8.76 -9.58
C LYS A 8 -7.52 7.69 -9.33
N GLN A 9 -7.72 6.86 -8.31
CA GLN A 9 -6.82 5.75 -7.97
C GLN A 9 -7.23 4.43 -8.63
N VAL A 10 -8.49 4.31 -9.05
CA VAL A 10 -9.04 3.15 -9.74
C VAL A 10 -9.99 3.62 -10.84
N GLU A 11 -10.16 2.79 -11.86
CA GLU A 11 -11.11 3.02 -12.96
C GLU A 11 -11.93 1.75 -13.23
N ALA A 12 -13.13 1.94 -13.78
CA ALA A 12 -13.94 0.81 -14.20
C ALA A 12 -13.40 0.24 -15.52
N VAL A 13 -13.03 -1.03 -15.52
CA VAL A 13 -12.56 -1.72 -16.73
C VAL A 13 -13.78 -2.18 -17.55
N LEU A 14 -13.80 -1.86 -18.85
CA LEU A 14 -14.85 -2.31 -19.77
C LEU A 14 -14.83 -3.82 -19.93
N LYS A 15 -16.01 -4.46 -20.00
CA LYS A 15 -16.14 -5.93 -20.09
C LYS A 15 -15.58 -6.51 -21.40
N ASP A 16 -15.49 -5.72 -22.47
CA ASP A 16 -15.03 -6.18 -23.78
C ASP A 16 -13.50 -6.20 -23.93
N THR A 17 -12.77 -5.53 -23.03
CA THR A 17 -11.28 -5.54 -22.99
C THR A 17 -10.71 -6.89 -22.56
N GLN A 18 -11.56 -7.84 -22.15
CA GLN A 18 -11.17 -9.12 -21.56
C GLN A 18 -10.59 -10.14 -22.56
N LYS A 19 -10.75 -9.93 -23.88
CA LYS A 19 -10.34 -10.94 -24.88
C LYS A 19 -8.85 -10.97 -25.21
N GLU A 20 -8.09 -9.90 -24.92
CA GLU A 20 -6.69 -9.80 -25.37
C GLU A 20 -5.66 -9.62 -24.24
N VAL A 21 -6.10 -9.49 -22.97
CA VAL A 21 -5.20 -9.19 -21.84
C VAL A 21 -5.32 -10.24 -20.74
N ARG A 22 -4.17 -10.64 -20.15
CA ARG A 22 -4.15 -11.49 -18.95
C ARG A 22 -4.72 -10.71 -17.77
N LEU A 23 -5.83 -11.21 -17.21
CA LEU A 23 -6.49 -10.61 -16.06
C LEU A 23 -5.99 -11.25 -14.77
N PHE A 24 -5.73 -10.41 -13.77
CA PHE A 24 -5.42 -10.83 -12.41
C PHE A 24 -6.33 -10.08 -11.45
N TYR A 25 -6.96 -10.80 -10.52
CA TYR A 25 -7.82 -10.21 -9.50
C TYR A 25 -7.12 -10.24 -8.16
N LEU A 26 -7.04 -9.09 -7.49
CA LEU A 26 -6.56 -9.00 -6.11
C LEU A 26 -7.72 -9.29 -5.15
N PRO A 27 -7.63 -10.35 -4.33
CA PRO A 27 -8.57 -10.53 -3.24
C PRO A 27 -8.55 -9.32 -2.32
N HIS A 28 -9.72 -8.91 -1.87
CA HIS A 28 -9.83 -7.78 -0.97
C HIS A 28 -10.94 -7.99 0.04
N HIS A 29 -10.81 -7.34 1.20
CA HIS A 29 -11.83 -7.35 2.24
C HIS A 29 -11.89 -6.00 2.94
N ALA A 30 -13.04 -5.70 3.55
CA ALA A 30 -13.24 -4.48 4.31
C ALA A 30 -12.78 -4.68 5.76
N VAL A 31 -11.94 -3.75 6.23
CA VAL A 31 -11.47 -3.69 7.62
C VAL A 31 -12.13 -2.51 8.31
N LYS A 32 -12.71 -2.77 9.48
CA LYS A 32 -13.30 -1.76 10.35
C LYS A 32 -12.20 -1.14 11.21
N LYS A 33 -11.99 0.17 11.10
CA LYS A 33 -11.12 0.93 12.00
C LYS A 33 -11.97 1.88 12.84
N ILE A 34 -11.83 1.81 14.16
CA ILE A 34 -12.47 2.75 15.09
C ILE A 34 -11.40 3.77 15.50
N THR A 35 -11.70 5.06 15.39
CA THR A 35 -10.78 6.14 15.78
C THR A 35 -11.61 7.28 16.33
N ASN A 36 -11.37 7.67 17.59
CA ASN A 36 -12.09 8.73 18.29
C ASN A 36 -13.62 8.61 18.12
N GLU A 37 -14.16 7.43 18.43
CA GLU A 37 -15.60 7.10 18.34
C GLU A 37 -16.19 7.08 16.91
N GLU A 38 -15.43 7.48 15.90
CA GLU A 38 -15.82 7.34 14.49
C GLU A 38 -15.44 5.97 13.92
N ILE A 39 -16.34 5.40 13.11
CA ILE A 39 -16.09 4.17 12.35
C ILE A 39 -15.63 4.55 10.95
N LYS A 40 -14.41 4.15 10.59
CA LYS A 40 -13.86 4.30 9.23
C LYS A 40 -13.61 2.93 8.62
N TRP A 41 -14.19 2.68 7.45
CA TRP A 41 -13.95 1.47 6.67
C TRP A 41 -12.74 1.67 5.76
N ARG A 42 -11.88 0.65 5.70
CA ARG A 42 -10.74 0.60 4.77
C ARG A 42 -10.81 -0.69 3.96
N ILE A 43 -10.43 -0.64 2.69
CA ILE A 43 -10.30 -1.84 1.86
C ILE A 43 -8.84 -2.29 1.95
N VAL A 44 -8.62 -3.55 2.29
CA VAL A 44 -7.30 -4.19 2.28
C VAL A 44 -7.25 -5.15 1.10
N PHE A 45 -6.24 -4.98 0.26
CA PHE A 45 -5.94 -5.87 -0.86
C PHE A 45 -4.84 -6.84 -0.43
N ASP A 46 -5.04 -8.12 -0.70
CA ASP A 46 -4.04 -9.16 -0.46
C ASP A 46 -3.21 -9.38 -1.74
N SER A 47 -2.02 -8.77 -1.77
CA SER A 47 -1.05 -8.93 -2.86
C SER A 47 -0.21 -10.20 -2.77
N SER A 48 -0.35 -10.96 -1.68
CA SER A 48 0.36 -12.23 -1.47
C SER A 48 -0.41 -13.44 -2.00
N SER A 49 -1.73 -13.32 -2.17
CA SER A 49 -2.56 -14.37 -2.76
C SER A 49 -2.15 -14.71 -4.19
N HIS A 50 -2.16 -16.01 -4.51
CA HIS A 50 -1.87 -16.53 -5.84
C HIS A 50 -2.54 -17.90 -6.07
N SER A 51 -2.73 -18.27 -7.33
CA SER A 51 -3.11 -19.64 -7.69
C SER A 51 -1.92 -20.59 -7.50
N PRO A 52 -2.15 -21.88 -7.19
CA PRO A 52 -1.07 -22.87 -7.10
C PRO A 52 -0.23 -22.88 -8.38
N GLY A 53 1.10 -22.83 -8.24
CA GLY A 53 2.04 -22.81 -9.37
C GLY A 53 2.24 -21.46 -10.05
N HIS A 54 1.59 -20.38 -9.60
CA HIS A 54 1.75 -19.03 -10.13
C HIS A 54 2.33 -18.06 -9.09
N PRO A 55 3.13 -17.05 -9.50
CA PRO A 55 3.63 -16.03 -8.57
C PRO A 55 2.49 -15.11 -8.09
N SER A 56 2.63 -14.61 -6.86
CA SER A 56 1.80 -13.51 -6.35
C SER A 56 2.26 -12.16 -6.91
N LEU A 57 1.47 -11.11 -6.68
CA LEU A 57 1.86 -9.76 -7.06
C LEU A 57 3.16 -9.33 -6.35
N ASN A 58 3.35 -9.72 -5.09
CA ASN A 58 4.59 -9.46 -4.36
C ASN A 58 5.81 -10.13 -4.99
N ASN A 59 5.65 -11.31 -5.59
CA ASN A 59 6.74 -12.03 -6.25
C ASN A 59 7.05 -11.48 -7.66
N ALA A 60 6.12 -10.74 -8.25
CA ALA A 60 6.30 -10.14 -9.57
C ALA A 60 7.13 -8.84 -9.53
N PHE A 61 7.32 -8.26 -8.33
CA PHE A 61 8.14 -7.08 -8.12
C PHE A 61 9.48 -7.45 -7.50
N GLU A 62 10.56 -6.87 -8.02
CA GLU A 62 11.86 -6.91 -7.37
C GLU A 62 11.89 -5.89 -6.22
N ALA A 63 12.44 -6.30 -5.07
CA ALA A 63 12.67 -5.37 -3.98
C ALA A 63 13.73 -4.35 -4.39
N GLY A 64 13.38 -3.07 -4.33
CA GLY A 64 14.36 -1.99 -4.51
C GLY A 64 15.44 -2.00 -3.41
N PRO A 65 16.56 -1.29 -3.62
CA PRO A 65 17.58 -1.15 -2.58
C PRO A 65 16.99 -0.48 -1.33
N ASN A 66 17.49 -0.87 -0.15
CA ASN A 66 17.07 -0.21 1.09
C ASN A 66 17.61 1.22 1.13
N LEU A 67 16.71 2.19 0.92
CA LEU A 67 17.02 3.62 0.98
C LEU A 67 16.95 4.20 2.39
N LEU A 68 16.52 3.41 3.38
CA LEU A 68 16.40 3.88 4.75
C LEU A 68 17.79 3.98 5.40
N PRO A 69 18.11 5.10 6.06
CA PRO A 69 19.34 5.20 6.83
C PRO A 69 19.29 4.23 8.01
N ASP A 70 20.46 3.78 8.47
CA ASP A 70 20.56 2.99 9.70
C ASP A 70 19.91 3.74 10.87
N ILE A 71 18.93 3.09 11.52
CA ILE A 71 18.08 3.71 12.53
C ILE A 71 18.94 4.15 13.73
N LEU A 72 19.89 3.31 14.15
CA LEU A 72 20.74 3.62 15.29
C LEU A 72 21.62 4.85 14.99
N ALA A 73 22.30 4.85 13.84
CA ALA A 73 23.13 5.97 13.40
C ALA A 73 22.31 7.26 13.20
N MET A 74 21.07 7.16 12.71
CA MET A 74 20.15 8.30 12.61
C MET A 74 19.79 8.86 13.99
N LEU A 75 19.41 7.99 14.94
CA LEU A 75 19.06 8.40 16.31
C LEU A 75 20.24 9.00 17.08
N LEU A 76 21.45 8.46 16.89
CA LEU A 76 22.67 8.99 17.49
C LEU A 76 22.97 10.40 16.98
N ARG A 77 22.91 10.62 15.66
CA ARG A 77 23.09 11.95 15.05
C ARG A 77 22.03 12.94 15.51
N PHE A 78 20.76 12.51 15.59
CA PHE A 78 19.66 13.34 16.07
C PHE A 78 19.90 13.84 17.50
N ARG A 79 20.47 13.01 18.38
CA ARG A 79 20.79 13.37 19.77
C ARG A 79 21.96 14.34 19.93
N LEU A 80 22.80 14.55 18.91
CA LEU A 80 23.94 15.48 19.00
C LEU A 80 23.49 16.95 19.02
N SER A 81 22.32 17.24 18.46
CA SER A 81 21.76 18.60 18.44
C SER A 81 20.97 18.87 19.73
N LYS A 82 21.16 20.06 20.31
CA LYS A 82 20.41 20.50 21.51
C LYS A 82 18.92 20.72 21.24
N ILE A 83 18.56 20.98 19.99
CA ILE A 83 17.19 21.27 19.55
C ILE A 83 16.84 20.29 18.44
N ALA A 84 15.70 19.65 18.58
CA ALA A 84 15.11 18.74 17.61
C ALA A 84 13.90 19.39 16.94
N ILE A 85 13.79 19.25 15.62
CA ILE A 85 12.61 19.65 14.85
C ILE A 85 12.07 18.39 14.19
N THR A 86 10.78 18.15 14.34
CA THR A 86 10.08 17.03 13.72
C THR A 86 8.87 17.56 12.98
N SER A 87 8.60 17.00 11.80
CA SER A 87 7.43 17.34 10.99
C SER A 87 6.88 16.06 10.38
N ASP A 88 5.56 16.02 10.25
CA ASP A 88 4.85 15.06 9.41
C ASP A 88 4.94 15.55 7.96
N GLY A 89 5.44 14.71 7.07
CA GLY A 89 5.40 14.97 5.63
C GLY A 89 4.10 14.39 5.06
N SER A 90 3.15 15.28 4.75
CA SER A 90 1.87 14.96 4.10
C SER A 90 2.00 14.70 2.61
#